data_AF-A0A164NL68-F1
#
_entry.id   AF-A0A164NL68-F1
#
_cell.length_a   1.000
_cell.length_b   1.000
_cell.length_c   1.000
_cell.angle_alpha   90.00
_cell.angle_beta   90.00
_cell.angle_gamma   90.00
#
_symmetry.space_group_name_H-M   'P 1'
#
loop_
_entity.id
_entity.type
_entity.pdbx_description
1 polymer ?
#
loop_
_entity_poly.entity_id
_entity_poly.type
_entity_poly.pdbx_seq_one_letter_code
_entity_poly.pdbx_strand_id
1 'polypeptide(L)'
;MTTRTLMSPQPEAEALQEILVTMKSALGTLGLRFDALGEQTARVSAMAPAMENAQQMASLRRQLAAQDKRQEDRLEEIKYLLKDVLKEQIIEHLKKQVEAQIADTIAAEVQESVAAELKDHIPASLQDQVMEHKRQLDEVQRALHNSEARRANALLRSTHLQDPLHPLLMSNDEVSPRFPKDLSGLFALDSTTAKALAEDYELPDVSESRERNLNRLMVFLGVAYQMVWFP
;
A
#
# COMPACT_ATOMS: atom_id res chain seq x y z
N MET A 1 -142.57 -19.68 30.46
CA MET A 1 -142.33 -21.13 30.35
C MET A 1 -142.49 -21.47 28.87
N THR A 2 -141.56 -22.01 28.09
CA THR A 2 -140.41 -22.89 28.39
C THR A 2 -139.47 -22.87 27.17
N THR A 3 -138.18 -22.96 27.43
CA THR A 3 -137.00 -23.00 26.54
C THR A 3 -136.78 -24.35 25.84
N ARG A 4 -136.23 -24.38 24.61
CA ARG A 4 -135.14 -25.30 24.17
C ARG A 4 -134.64 -24.96 22.75
N THR A 5 -133.49 -24.29 22.59
CA THR A 5 -132.12 -24.82 22.36
C THR A 5 -131.86 -25.27 20.92
N LEU A 6 -131.17 -24.41 20.16
CA LEU A 6 -130.53 -24.68 18.87
C LEU A 6 -129.05 -25.04 19.07
N MET A 7 -128.56 -25.85 18.14
CA MET A 7 -127.23 -26.46 17.98
C MET A 7 -126.05 -25.46 17.95
N SER A 8 -124.86 -25.92 18.36
CA SER A 8 -123.56 -25.24 18.24
C SER A 8 -122.52 -26.15 17.54
N PRO A 9 -121.56 -25.59 16.74
CA PRO A 9 -120.60 -26.34 15.92
C PRO A 9 -119.31 -26.76 16.68
N GLN A 10 -118.52 -27.67 16.09
CA GLN A 10 -117.44 -28.46 16.73
C GLN A 10 -116.07 -27.73 16.90
N PRO A 11 -115.33 -27.96 18.01
CA PRO A 11 -114.08 -27.28 18.39
C PRO A 11 -112.75 -27.84 17.82
N GLU A 12 -112.76 -28.95 17.08
CA GLU A 12 -111.52 -29.65 16.67
C GLU A 12 -110.83 -29.02 15.44
N ALA A 13 -111.58 -28.32 14.58
CA ALA A 13 -111.03 -27.68 13.37
C ALA A 13 -110.22 -26.43 13.68
N GLU A 14 -110.58 -25.68 14.73
CA GLU A 14 -109.86 -24.48 15.16
C GLU A 14 -108.48 -24.82 15.76
N ALA A 15 -108.40 -25.92 16.53
CA ALA A 15 -107.14 -26.38 17.13
C ALA A 15 -106.10 -26.85 16.10
N LEU A 16 -106.52 -27.54 15.04
CA LEU A 16 -105.61 -27.97 13.96
C LEU A 16 -105.09 -26.79 13.14
N GLN A 17 -105.91 -25.75 12.96
CA GLN A 17 -105.52 -24.55 12.24
C GLN A 17 -104.50 -23.73 13.04
N GLU A 18 -104.63 -23.67 14.36
CA GLU A 18 -103.65 -23.04 15.25
C GLU A 18 -102.29 -23.77 15.25
N ILE A 19 -102.30 -25.11 15.23
CA ILE A 19 -101.07 -25.91 15.11
C ILE A 19 -100.39 -25.70 13.74
N LEU A 20 -101.15 -25.63 12.65
CA LEU A 20 -100.58 -25.36 11.33
C LEU A 20 -100.00 -23.95 11.22
N VAL A 21 -100.63 -22.96 11.85
CA VAL A 21 -100.11 -21.59 11.90
C VAL A 21 -98.82 -21.52 12.73
N THR A 22 -98.77 -22.20 13.87
CA THR A 22 -97.56 -22.26 14.71
C THR A 22 -96.43 -23.02 14.02
N MET A 23 -96.69 -24.13 13.34
CA MET A 23 -95.67 -24.84 12.56
C MET A 23 -95.17 -24.01 11.38
N LYS A 24 -96.05 -23.30 10.67
CA LYS A 24 -95.67 -22.40 9.57
C LYS A 24 -94.82 -21.22 10.07
N SER A 25 -95.17 -20.68 11.23
CA SER A 25 -94.37 -19.65 11.91
C SER A 25 -92.99 -20.19 12.32
N ALA A 26 -92.94 -21.39 12.91
CA ALA A 26 -91.69 -22.04 13.28
C ALA A 26 -90.79 -22.34 12.06
N LEU A 27 -91.37 -22.81 10.96
CA LEU A 27 -90.68 -23.03 9.69
C LEU A 27 -90.18 -21.72 9.06
N GLY A 28 -90.98 -20.66 9.08
CA GLY A 28 -90.55 -19.33 8.65
C GLY A 28 -89.39 -18.79 9.51
N THR A 29 -89.47 -19.01 10.83
CA THR A 29 -88.40 -18.63 11.76
C THR A 29 -87.13 -19.46 11.52
N LEU A 30 -87.27 -20.74 11.20
CA LEU A 30 -86.14 -21.62 10.88
C LEU A 30 -85.50 -21.25 9.54
N GLY A 31 -86.31 -20.91 8.53
CA GLY A 31 -85.83 -20.38 7.24
C GLY A 31 -85.01 -19.10 7.42
N LEU A 32 -85.53 -18.14 8.18
CA LEU A 32 -84.80 -16.91 8.52
C LEU A 32 -83.49 -17.19 9.29
N ARG A 33 -83.47 -18.21 10.15
CA ARG A 33 -82.24 -18.62 10.84
C ARG A 33 -81.24 -19.27 9.89
N PHE A 34 -81.69 -20.09 8.93
CA PHE A 34 -80.80 -20.66 7.92
C PHE A 34 -80.25 -19.62 6.96
N ASP A 35 -81.04 -18.63 6.56
CA ASP A 35 -80.58 -17.51 5.74
C ASP A 35 -79.56 -16.66 6.50
N ALA A 36 -79.83 -16.36 7.78
CA ALA A 36 -78.87 -15.66 8.64
C ALA A 36 -77.57 -16.46 8.84
N LEU A 37 -77.65 -17.79 8.96
CA LEU A 37 -76.49 -18.66 9.07
C LEU A 37 -75.70 -18.73 7.75
N GLY A 38 -76.41 -18.73 6.61
CA GLY A 38 -75.82 -18.69 5.27
C GLY A 38 -75.09 -17.37 5.03
N GLU A 39 -75.69 -16.24 5.40
CA GLU A 39 -75.06 -14.93 5.31
C GLU A 39 -73.85 -14.81 6.24
N GLN A 40 -73.96 -15.34 7.47
CA GLN A 40 -72.84 -15.39 8.41
C GLN A 40 -71.71 -16.28 7.89
N THR A 41 -72.02 -17.42 7.26
CA THR A 41 -71.02 -18.32 6.67
C THR A 41 -70.34 -17.67 5.47
N ALA A 42 -71.09 -16.96 4.61
CA ALA A 42 -70.52 -16.21 3.50
C ALA A 42 -69.57 -15.09 3.97
N ARG A 43 -69.94 -14.38 5.05
CA ARG A 43 -69.07 -13.37 5.67
C ARG A 43 -67.81 -13.98 6.28
N VAL A 44 -67.92 -15.14 6.93
CA VAL A 44 -66.75 -15.85 7.50
C VAL A 44 -65.82 -16.35 6.39
N SER A 45 -66.36 -16.91 5.30
CA SER A 45 -65.56 -17.32 4.13
C SER A 45 -64.87 -16.14 3.45
N ALA A 46 -65.52 -14.97 3.39
CA ALA A 46 -64.90 -13.75 2.88
C ALA A 46 -63.79 -13.19 3.80
N MET A 47 -63.85 -13.47 5.11
CA MET A 47 -62.82 -13.08 6.09
C MET A 47 -61.66 -14.08 6.19
N ALA A 48 -61.81 -15.32 5.70
CA ALA A 48 -60.76 -16.34 5.77
C ALA A 48 -59.42 -15.90 5.13
N PRO A 49 -59.38 -15.27 3.94
CA PRO A 49 -58.13 -14.78 3.35
C PRO A 49 -57.48 -13.67 4.19
N ALA A 50 -58.28 -12.79 4.79
CA ALA A 50 -57.79 -11.73 5.67
C ALA A 50 -57.19 -12.30 6.96
N MET A 51 -57.80 -13.36 7.50
CA MET A 51 -57.32 -14.06 8.70
C MET A 51 -56.02 -14.82 8.43
N GLU A 52 -55.91 -15.48 7.28
CA GLU A 52 -54.67 -16.15 6.84
C GLU A 52 -53.53 -15.14 6.64
N ASN A 53 -53.80 -14.02 5.97
CA ASN A 53 -52.85 -12.92 5.82
C ASN A 53 -52.40 -12.35 7.18
N ALA A 54 -53.33 -12.19 8.14
CA ALA A 54 -52.99 -11.73 9.48
C ALA A 54 -52.07 -12.70 10.22
N GLN A 55 -52.27 -14.02 10.05
CA GLN A 55 -51.40 -15.04 10.63
C GLN A 55 -50.00 -15.04 9.99
N GLN A 56 -49.91 -14.91 8.66
CA GLN A 56 -48.64 -14.78 7.95
C GLN A 56 -47.89 -13.50 8.36
N MET A 57 -48.61 -12.39 8.54
CA MET A 57 -48.01 -11.14 8.98
C MET A 57 -47.50 -11.23 10.42
N ALA A 58 -48.22 -11.95 11.29
CA ALA A 58 -47.78 -12.22 12.66
C ALA A 58 -46.55 -13.16 12.70
N SER A 59 -46.48 -14.17 11.83
CA SER A 59 -45.30 -15.05 11.76
C SER A 59 -44.07 -14.32 11.22
N LEU A 60 -44.23 -13.49 10.19
CA LEU A 60 -43.17 -12.63 9.66
C LEU A 60 -42.65 -11.64 10.72
N ARG A 61 -43.54 -10.99 11.49
CA ARG A 61 -43.12 -10.11 12.60
C ARG A 61 -42.31 -10.85 13.65
N ARG A 62 -42.69 -12.08 13.99
CA ARG A 62 -41.92 -12.91 14.94
C ARG A 62 -40.55 -13.30 14.37
N GLN A 63 -40.49 -13.64 13.08
CA GLN A 63 -39.24 -13.96 12.41
C GLN A 63 -38.31 -12.75 12.34
N LEU A 64 -38.84 -11.57 11.98
CA LEU A 64 -38.09 -10.31 11.97
C LEU A 64 -37.54 -9.99 13.37
N ALA A 65 -38.38 -10.03 14.41
CA ALA A 65 -37.92 -9.78 15.78
C ALA A 65 -36.84 -10.77 16.25
N ALA A 66 -36.95 -12.05 15.85
CA ALA A 66 -35.93 -13.04 16.16
C ALA A 66 -34.63 -12.81 15.36
N GLN A 67 -34.73 -12.32 14.13
CA GLN A 67 -33.58 -11.98 13.31
C GLN A 67 -32.88 -10.72 13.79
N ASP A 68 -33.62 -9.67 14.14
CA ASP A 68 -33.09 -8.42 14.69
C ASP A 68 -32.29 -8.70 15.96
N LYS A 69 -32.84 -9.50 16.88
CA LYS A 69 -32.12 -9.91 18.09
C LYS A 69 -30.82 -10.65 17.78
N ARG A 70 -30.84 -11.58 16.82
CA ARG A 70 -29.62 -12.29 16.38
C ARG A 70 -28.60 -11.36 15.71
N GLN A 71 -29.06 -10.33 15.01
CA GLN A 71 -28.19 -9.35 14.38
C GLN A 71 -27.55 -8.42 15.42
N GLU A 72 -28.30 -8.00 16.43
CA GLU A 72 -27.78 -7.28 17.59
C GLU A 72 -26.69 -8.08 18.31
N ASP A 73 -26.95 -9.35 18.62
CA ASP A 73 -25.97 -10.24 19.27
C ASP A 73 -24.67 -10.35 18.44
N ARG A 74 -24.79 -10.48 17.11
CA ARG A 74 -23.63 -10.52 16.19
C ARG A 74 -22.89 -9.18 16.11
N LEU A 75 -23.62 -8.07 16.11
CA LEU A 75 -23.03 -6.74 16.09
C LEU A 75 -22.25 -6.46 17.37
N GLU A 76 -22.75 -6.91 18.52
CA GLU A 76 -22.01 -6.86 19.77
C GLU A 76 -20.73 -7.69 19.71
N GLU A 77 -20.80 -8.92 19.21
CA GLU A 77 -19.63 -9.78 19.04
C GLU A 77 -18.57 -9.15 18.14
N ILE A 78 -18.98 -8.62 16.98
CA ILE A 78 -18.09 -7.91 16.06
C ILE A 78 -17.48 -6.67 16.74
N LYS A 79 -18.27 -5.94 17.54
CA LYS A 79 -17.78 -4.75 18.25
C LYS A 79 -16.72 -5.12 19.29
N TYR A 80 -16.87 -6.24 19.99
CA TYR A 80 -15.85 -6.73 20.93
C TYR A 80 -14.58 -7.13 20.19
N LEU A 81 -14.70 -7.95 19.13
CA LEU A 81 -13.56 -8.36 18.31
C LEU A 81 -12.83 -7.16 17.71
N LEU A 82 -13.57 -6.19 17.15
CA LEU A 82 -13.00 -4.98 16.59
C LEU A 82 -12.25 -4.18 17.66
N LYS A 83 -12.82 -4.03 18.85
CA LYS A 83 -12.20 -3.29 19.95
C LYS A 83 -10.90 -3.95 20.43
N ASP A 84 -10.87 -5.27 20.51
CA ASP A 84 -9.69 -6.00 20.96
C ASP A 84 -8.59 -6.00 19.89
N VAL A 85 -8.95 -6.26 18.63
CA VAL A 85 -7.99 -6.18 17.51
C VAL A 85 -7.43 -4.77 17.34
N LEU A 86 -8.27 -3.71 17.42
CA LEU A 86 -7.79 -2.34 17.35
C LEU A 86 -6.82 -2.03 18.48
N LYS A 87 -7.13 -2.44 19.71
CA LYS A 87 -6.25 -2.17 20.86
C LYS A 87 -4.91 -2.85 20.70
N GLU A 88 -4.90 -4.14 20.37
CA GLU A 88 -3.65 -4.91 20.20
C GLU A 88 -2.79 -4.30 19.08
N GLN A 89 -3.39 -4.04 17.92
CA GLN A 89 -2.67 -3.48 16.76
C GLN A 89 -2.19 -2.05 17.00
N ILE A 90 -3.00 -1.20 17.63
CA ILE A 90 -2.61 0.18 17.96
C ILE A 90 -1.47 0.17 18.97
N ILE A 91 -1.55 -0.67 20.01
CA ILE A 91 -0.48 -0.77 21.02
C ILE A 91 0.81 -1.27 20.36
N GLU A 92 0.75 -2.30 19.54
CA GLU A 92 1.93 -2.84 18.86
C GLU A 92 2.55 -1.83 17.89
N HIS A 93 1.72 -1.11 17.13
CA HIS A 93 2.19 -0.09 16.20
C HIS A 93 2.78 1.13 16.93
N LEU A 94 2.09 1.64 17.95
CA LEU A 94 2.60 2.75 18.77
C LEU A 94 3.90 2.36 19.47
N LYS A 95 4.01 1.13 19.99
CA LYS A 95 5.24 0.64 20.61
C LYS A 95 6.40 0.65 19.63
N LYS A 96 6.22 0.11 18.41
CA LYS A 96 7.25 0.13 17.36
C LYS A 96 7.62 1.56 16.97
N GLN A 97 6.65 2.45 16.84
CA GLN A 97 6.88 3.85 16.50
C GLN A 97 7.66 4.59 17.60
N VAL A 98 7.31 4.36 18.87
CA VAL A 98 7.99 4.95 20.02
C VAL A 98 9.42 4.40 20.15
N GLU A 99 9.62 3.10 19.97
CA GLU A 99 10.96 2.48 19.97
C GLU A 99 11.85 3.08 18.87
N ALA A 100 11.30 3.28 17.66
CA ALA A 100 12.03 3.92 16.57
C ALA A 100 12.37 5.39 16.89
N GLN A 101 11.41 6.17 17.39
CA GLN A 101 11.65 7.57 17.78
C GLN A 101 12.67 7.70 18.92
N ILE A 102 12.63 6.79 19.91
CA ILE A 102 13.61 6.75 20.99
C ILE A 102 14.99 6.40 20.41
N ALA A 103 15.09 5.40 19.53
CA ALA A 103 16.36 5.04 18.90
C ALA A 103 16.96 6.21 18.11
N ASP A 104 16.14 6.94 17.34
CA ASP A 104 16.58 8.10 16.58
C ASP A 104 17.04 9.24 17.51
N THR A 105 16.30 9.50 18.59
CA THR A 105 16.64 10.55 19.56
C THR A 105 17.94 10.21 20.30
N ILE A 106 18.08 8.95 20.77
CA ILE A 106 19.30 8.47 21.42
C ILE A 106 20.48 8.54 20.44
N ALA A 107 20.31 8.13 19.18
CA ALA A 107 21.38 8.20 18.20
C ALA A 107 21.88 9.65 18.00
N ALA A 108 20.96 10.61 17.91
CA ALA A 108 21.31 12.03 17.80
C ALA A 108 22.04 12.54 19.05
N GLU A 109 21.51 12.24 20.25
CA GLU A 109 22.08 12.70 21.52
C GLU A 109 23.44 12.04 21.82
N VAL A 110 23.60 10.76 21.48
CA VAL A 110 24.89 10.05 21.56
C VAL A 110 25.88 10.64 20.57
N GLN A 111 25.47 10.95 19.34
CA GLN A 111 26.38 11.57 18.37
C GLN A 111 26.89 12.92 18.85
N GLU A 112 26.02 13.75 19.44
CA GLU A 112 26.39 15.03 20.02
C GLU A 112 27.31 14.87 21.24
N SER A 113 26.95 13.97 22.16
CA SER A 113 27.73 13.68 23.36
C SER A 113 29.11 13.12 23.03
N VAL A 114 29.17 12.16 22.10
CA VAL A 114 30.43 11.59 21.60
C VAL A 114 31.25 12.66 20.89
N ALA A 115 30.66 13.54 20.07
CA ALA A 115 31.41 14.63 19.44
C ALA A 115 32.02 15.60 20.47
N ALA A 116 31.27 15.92 21.54
CA ALA A 116 31.76 16.76 22.65
C ALA A 116 32.89 16.06 23.43
N GLU A 117 32.69 14.80 23.83
CA GLU A 117 33.69 14.01 24.54
C GLU A 117 34.94 13.76 23.69
N LEU A 118 34.79 13.50 22.39
CA LEU A 118 35.92 13.36 21.48
C LEU A 118 36.73 14.66 21.36
N LYS A 119 36.09 15.83 21.46
CA LYS A 119 36.79 17.12 21.46
C LYS A 119 37.57 17.35 22.77
N ASP A 120 37.02 16.91 23.90
CA ASP A 120 37.64 17.08 25.21
C ASP A 120 38.74 16.03 25.48
N HIS A 121 38.58 14.81 24.94
CA HIS A 121 39.49 13.69 25.18
C HIS A 121 40.50 13.42 24.07
N ILE A 122 40.29 13.93 22.84
CA ILE A 122 41.27 13.84 21.76
C ILE A 122 41.98 15.19 21.61
N PRO A 123 43.27 15.27 21.97
CA PRO A 123 44.08 16.45 21.70
C PRO A 123 44.01 16.85 20.23
N ALA A 124 43.84 18.15 19.95
CA ALA A 124 43.81 18.68 18.58
C ALA A 124 45.02 18.21 17.74
N SER A 125 46.18 18.02 18.37
CA SER A 125 47.38 17.49 17.72
C SER A 125 47.21 16.09 17.12
N LEU A 126 46.40 15.21 17.74
CA LEU A 126 46.12 13.88 17.20
C LEU A 126 45.10 13.94 16.07
N GLN A 127 44.12 14.86 16.14
CA GLN A 127 43.19 15.08 15.03
C GLN A 127 43.93 15.58 13.79
N ASP A 128 44.84 16.54 13.98
CA ASP A 128 45.70 17.07 12.93
C ASP A 128 46.60 15.98 12.33
N GLN A 129 47.18 15.11 13.18
CA GLN A 129 47.98 13.96 12.71
C GLN A 129 47.14 12.95 11.92
N VAL A 130 45.93 12.64 12.36
CA VAL A 130 45.04 11.73 11.63
C VAL A 130 44.64 12.32 10.28
N MET A 131 44.33 13.62 10.23
CA MET A 131 44.01 14.30 8.98
C MET A 131 45.21 14.33 8.02
N GLU A 132 46.41 14.59 8.54
CA GLU A 132 47.63 14.56 7.75
C GLU A 132 47.93 13.14 7.24
N HIS A 133 47.79 12.11 8.08
CA HIS A 133 47.99 10.73 7.66
C HIS A 133 46.93 10.25 6.65
N LYS A 134 45.68 10.68 6.78
CA LYS A 134 44.65 10.43 5.76
C LYS A 134 45.04 11.05 4.42
N ARG A 135 45.46 12.32 4.43
CA ARG A 135 45.95 13.00 3.22
C ARG A 135 47.15 12.28 2.60
N GLN A 136 48.09 11.82 3.42
CA GLN A 136 49.24 11.02 2.98
C GLN A 136 48.81 9.67 2.38
N LEU A 137 47.83 8.99 2.98
CA LEU A 137 47.29 7.74 2.44
C LEU A 137 46.60 7.96 1.10
N ASP A 138 45.81 9.02 0.95
CA ASP A 138 45.15 9.36 -0.31
C ASP A 138 46.19 9.70 -1.40
N GLU A 139 47.27 10.39 -1.05
CA GLU A 139 48.40 10.62 -1.96
C GLU A 139 49.09 9.32 -2.38
N VAL A 140 49.40 8.43 -1.42
CA VAL A 140 50.03 7.13 -1.70
C VAL A 140 49.11 6.23 -2.53
N GLN A 141 47.82 6.19 -2.23
CA GLN A 141 46.84 5.40 -2.96
C GLN A 141 46.70 5.89 -4.41
N ARG A 142 46.64 7.20 -4.62
CA ARG A 142 46.67 7.79 -5.97
C ARG A 142 47.98 7.48 -6.69
N ALA A 143 49.12 7.61 -6.02
CA ALA A 143 50.43 7.31 -6.60
C ALA A 143 50.53 5.82 -6.99
N LEU A 144 49.99 4.91 -6.17
CA LEU A 144 49.92 3.48 -6.45
C LEU A 144 49.04 3.21 -7.66
N HIS A 145 47.81 3.72 -7.68
CA HIS A 145 46.89 3.58 -8.81
C HIS A 145 47.53 4.09 -10.11
N ASN A 146 48.15 5.28 -10.06
CA ASN A 146 48.85 5.85 -11.22
C ASN A 146 50.09 5.05 -11.62
N SER A 147 50.79 4.44 -10.67
CA SER A 147 51.90 3.53 -10.98
C SER A 147 51.42 2.22 -11.62
N GLU A 148 50.30 1.67 -11.18
CA GLU A 148 49.70 0.46 -11.73
C GLU A 148 49.13 0.71 -13.13
N ALA A 149 48.42 1.81 -13.33
CA ALA A 149 47.95 2.26 -14.63
C ALA A 149 49.13 2.48 -15.60
N ARG A 150 50.21 3.15 -15.18
CA ARG A 150 51.43 3.29 -16.00
C ARG A 150 52.06 1.94 -16.34
N ARG A 151 52.10 1.00 -15.39
CA ARG A 151 52.63 -0.35 -15.64
C ARG A 151 51.77 -1.10 -16.66
N ALA A 152 50.45 -1.01 -16.56
CA ALA A 152 49.52 -1.61 -17.50
C ALA A 152 49.65 -1.00 -18.90
N ASN A 153 49.74 0.34 -18.98
CA ASN A 153 49.94 1.06 -20.23
C ASN A 153 51.29 0.76 -20.90
N ALA A 154 52.34 0.47 -20.11
CA ALA A 154 53.65 0.07 -20.62
C ALA A 154 53.65 -1.31 -21.28
N LEU A 155 52.70 -2.18 -20.95
CA LEU A 155 52.55 -3.50 -21.56
C LEU A 155 51.84 -3.44 -22.92
N LEU A 156 51.18 -2.33 -23.24
CA LEU A 156 50.48 -2.16 -24.51
C LEU A 156 51.48 -2.13 -25.68
N ARG A 157 51.19 -2.90 -26.73
CA ARG A 157 52.04 -3.02 -27.92
C ARG A 157 51.43 -2.31 -29.13
N SER A 158 52.27 -1.88 -30.07
CA SER A 158 51.93 -1.23 -31.34
C SER A 158 51.22 -2.15 -32.32
N THR A 159 51.05 -3.42 -31.97
CA THR A 159 50.24 -4.38 -32.71
C THR A 159 48.76 -4.33 -32.29
N HIS A 160 48.44 -3.75 -31.12
CA HIS A 160 47.09 -3.71 -30.54
C HIS A 160 46.69 -2.28 -30.16
N LEU A 161 46.49 -1.41 -31.17
CA LEU A 161 46.11 0.00 -30.97
C LEU A 161 44.68 0.22 -30.42
N GLN A 162 43.88 -0.85 -30.35
CA GLN A 162 42.51 -0.84 -29.82
C GLN A 162 42.44 -1.29 -28.35
N ASP A 163 43.58 -1.63 -27.75
CA ASP A 163 43.60 -2.00 -26.33
C ASP A 163 43.33 -0.75 -25.47
N PRO A 164 42.49 -0.87 -24.43
CA PRO A 164 42.07 0.25 -23.61
C PRO A 164 43.24 0.79 -22.80
N LEU A 165 43.38 2.12 -22.79
CA LEU A 165 44.36 2.82 -21.99
C LEU A 165 43.85 2.95 -20.55
N HIS A 166 44.66 2.54 -19.57
CA HIS A 166 44.29 2.69 -18.17
C HIS A 166 44.41 4.16 -17.75
N PRO A 167 43.32 4.75 -17.21
CA PRO A 167 43.27 6.15 -16.83
C PRO A 167 44.11 6.44 -15.59
N LEU A 168 44.72 7.63 -15.59
CA LEU A 168 45.42 8.18 -14.43
C LEU A 168 44.47 9.12 -13.66
N LEU A 169 44.63 9.13 -12.35
CA LEU A 169 43.91 10.04 -11.46
C LEU A 169 44.67 11.36 -11.35
N MET A 170 43.93 12.47 -11.43
CA MET A 170 44.42 13.82 -11.25
C MET A 170 44.57 14.17 -9.75
N SER A 171 45.02 15.40 -9.47
CA SER A 171 45.19 15.93 -8.10
C SER A 171 43.87 15.98 -7.30
N ASN A 172 42.73 15.94 -7.99
CA ASN A 172 41.37 15.92 -7.43
C ASN A 172 40.73 14.51 -7.34
N ASP A 173 41.49 13.43 -7.56
CA ASP A 173 41.02 12.03 -7.56
C ASP A 173 40.03 11.66 -8.68
N GLU A 174 39.92 12.51 -9.71
CA GLU A 174 39.12 12.25 -10.91
C GLU A 174 40.01 11.95 -12.12
N VAL A 175 39.41 11.37 -13.17
CA VAL A 175 40.04 11.19 -14.48
C VAL A 175 39.66 12.37 -15.37
N SER A 176 40.61 12.96 -16.10
CA SER A 176 40.28 14.04 -17.03
C SER A 176 39.20 13.58 -18.02
N PRO A 177 38.12 14.36 -18.25
CA PRO A 177 37.06 14.01 -19.18
C PRO A 177 37.54 13.92 -20.64
N ARG A 178 38.74 14.42 -20.92
CA ARG A 178 39.39 14.43 -22.24
C ARG A 178 40.38 13.26 -22.40
N PHE A 179 40.40 12.33 -21.46
CA PHE A 179 41.27 11.16 -21.49
C PHE A 179 40.88 10.21 -22.65
N PRO A 180 41.85 9.80 -23.50
CA PRO A 180 41.57 8.91 -24.61
C PRO A 180 41.28 7.49 -24.12
N LYS A 181 40.29 6.83 -24.73
CA LYS A 181 39.88 5.46 -24.35
C LYS A 181 40.92 4.41 -24.75
N ASP A 182 41.54 4.58 -25.92
CA ASP A 182 42.49 3.62 -26.51
C ASP A 182 43.71 4.35 -27.09
N LEU A 183 44.78 3.59 -27.41
CA LEU A 183 45.99 4.14 -28.05
C LEU A 183 45.71 4.85 -29.38
N SER A 184 44.77 4.33 -30.18
CA SER A 184 44.32 5.00 -31.41
C SER A 184 43.70 6.37 -31.13
N GLY A 185 42.92 6.50 -30.06
CA GLY A 185 42.35 7.76 -29.59
C GLY A 185 43.42 8.74 -29.12
N LEU A 186 44.46 8.24 -28.43
CA LEU A 186 45.61 9.04 -28.00
C LEU A 186 46.37 9.63 -29.22
N PHE A 187 46.62 8.83 -30.25
CA PHE A 187 47.28 9.31 -31.48
C PHE A 187 46.40 10.20 -32.36
N ALA A 188 45.08 10.12 -32.23
CA ALA A 188 44.12 10.93 -32.97
C ALA A 188 43.83 12.30 -32.31
N LEU A 189 44.33 12.55 -31.09
CA LEU A 189 44.15 13.81 -30.37
C LEU A 189 44.66 15.00 -31.19
N ASP A 190 43.85 16.05 -31.27
CA ASP A 190 44.22 17.33 -31.88
C ASP A 190 45.17 18.14 -30.97
N SER A 191 45.82 19.16 -31.53
CA SER A 191 46.77 19.99 -30.77
C SER A 191 46.14 20.68 -29.57
N THR A 192 44.87 21.11 -29.66
CA THR A 192 44.19 21.82 -28.57
C THR A 192 43.79 20.88 -27.45
N THR A 193 43.32 19.66 -27.76
CA THR A 193 43.00 18.66 -26.74
C THR A 193 44.24 18.07 -26.10
N ALA A 194 45.31 17.82 -26.85
CA ALA A 194 46.58 17.36 -26.27
C ALA A 194 47.19 18.41 -25.32
N LYS A 195 47.08 19.69 -25.66
CA LYS A 195 47.55 20.80 -24.81
C LYS A 195 46.73 20.87 -23.51
N ALA A 196 45.41 20.89 -23.61
CA ALA A 196 44.54 20.95 -22.45
C ALA A 196 44.66 19.70 -21.56
N LEU A 197 44.82 18.51 -22.13
CA LEU A 197 45.07 17.30 -21.35
C LEU A 197 46.41 17.37 -20.61
N ALA A 198 47.45 17.96 -21.22
CA ALA A 198 48.73 18.18 -20.55
C ALA A 198 48.63 19.21 -19.41
N GLU A 199 47.76 20.22 -19.55
CA GLU A 199 47.44 21.20 -18.50
C GLU A 199 46.62 20.56 -17.36
N ASP A 200 45.63 19.73 -17.67
CA ASP A 200 44.80 19.00 -16.68
C ASP A 200 45.64 18.10 -15.75
N TYR A 201 46.69 17.48 -16.29
CA TYR A 201 47.64 16.64 -15.53
C TYR A 201 48.87 17.40 -15.02
N GLU A 202 48.85 18.74 -15.09
CA GLU A 202 49.91 19.64 -14.59
C GLU A 202 51.32 19.28 -15.11
N LEU A 203 51.43 18.87 -16.38
CA LEU A 203 52.71 18.49 -16.97
C LEU A 203 53.62 19.71 -17.19
N PRO A 204 54.93 19.59 -16.89
CA PRO A 204 55.88 20.68 -17.12
C PRO A 204 56.14 20.89 -18.63
N ASP A 205 56.34 22.15 -19.02
CA ASP A 205 56.74 22.62 -20.36
C ASP A 205 55.74 22.33 -21.50
N VAL A 206 54.49 22.72 -21.31
CA VAL A 206 53.45 22.65 -22.35
C VAL A 206 53.85 23.51 -23.55
N SER A 207 53.98 22.89 -24.73
CA SER A 207 54.41 23.54 -25.97
C SER A 207 53.22 23.76 -26.93
N GLU A 208 53.38 24.62 -27.94
CA GLU A 208 52.39 24.74 -29.02
C GLU A 208 52.46 23.56 -30.01
N SER A 209 53.55 22.78 -29.98
CA SER A 209 53.70 21.60 -30.83
C SER A 209 52.92 20.40 -30.28
N ARG A 210 51.96 19.91 -31.08
CA ARG A 210 51.18 18.70 -30.82
C ARG A 210 52.06 17.49 -30.50
N GLU A 211 53.10 17.26 -31.30
CA GLU A 211 53.96 16.08 -31.18
C GLU A 211 54.77 16.11 -29.88
N ARG A 212 55.19 17.31 -29.45
CA ARG A 212 55.92 17.48 -28.19
C ARG A 212 55.03 17.20 -26.99
N ASN A 213 53.81 17.72 -27.00
CA ASN A 213 52.82 17.48 -25.94
C ASN A 213 52.40 16.00 -25.91
N LEU A 214 52.19 15.39 -27.09
CA LEU A 214 51.81 13.99 -27.19
C LEU A 214 52.93 13.06 -26.70
N ASN A 215 54.18 13.30 -27.12
CA ASN A 215 55.33 12.53 -26.62
C ASN A 215 55.48 12.65 -25.10
N ARG A 216 55.18 13.83 -24.52
CA ARG A 216 55.22 14.03 -23.08
C ARG A 216 54.09 13.30 -22.36
N LEU A 217 52.87 13.38 -22.91
CA LEU A 217 51.72 12.62 -22.42
C LEU A 217 51.97 11.12 -22.49
N MET A 218 52.56 10.62 -23.57
CA MET A 218 52.91 9.20 -23.72
C MET A 218 53.92 8.74 -22.67
N VAL A 219 54.96 9.54 -22.41
CA VAL A 219 55.93 9.27 -21.33
C VAL A 219 55.26 9.31 -19.96
N PHE A 220 54.36 10.26 -19.72
CA PHE A 220 53.62 10.37 -18.46
C PHE A 220 52.66 9.20 -18.25
N LEU A 221 51.99 8.75 -19.31
CA LEU A 221 51.06 7.62 -19.31
C LEU A 221 51.76 6.26 -19.23
N GLY A 222 53.10 6.22 -19.35
CA GLY A 222 53.89 5.00 -19.34
C GLY A 222 53.89 4.24 -20.67
N VAL A 223 53.42 4.86 -21.75
CA VAL A 223 53.38 4.24 -23.08
C VAL A 223 54.80 4.20 -23.65
N ALA A 224 55.29 3.00 -24.00
CA ALA A 224 56.67 2.78 -24.47
C ALA A 224 56.96 3.32 -25.90
N TYR A 225 56.01 4.04 -26.50
CA TYR A 225 56.12 4.60 -27.84
C TYR A 225 56.52 6.07 -27.76
N GLN A 226 57.48 6.47 -28.60
CA GLN A 226 57.76 7.87 -28.89
C GLN A 226 57.47 8.10 -30.37
N MET A 227 56.74 9.17 -30.67
CA MET A 227 56.63 9.65 -32.05
C MET A 227 58.02 10.17 -32.45
N VAL A 228 58.64 9.47 -33.40
CA VAL A 228 59.92 9.87 -33.98
C VAL A 228 59.69 11.17 -34.75
N TRP A 229 60.42 12.22 -34.36
CA TRP A 229 60.51 13.46 -35.11
C TRP A 229 61.17 13.17 -36.46
N PHE A 230 60.43 13.27 -37.55
CA PHE A 230 61.03 13.36 -38.88
C PHE A 230 61.28 14.84 -39.20
N PRO A 231 62.52 15.24 -39.53
CA PRO A 231 62.85 16.61 -39.95
C PRO A 231 62.10 17.04 -41.22
#